data_AF-A0A7Y0SEX9-F1
#
_entry.id   AF-A0A7Y0SEX9-F1
#
_cell.length_a   1.000
_cell.length_b   1.000
_cell.length_c   1.000
_cell.angle_alpha   90.00
_cell.angle_beta   90.00
_cell.angle_gamma   90.00
#
_symmetry.space_group_name_H-M   'P 1'
#
loop_
_entity.id
_entity.type
_entity.pdbx_description
1 polymer ?
#
loop_
_entity_poly.entity_id
_entity_poly.type
_entity_poly.pdbx_seq_one_letter_code
_entity_poly.pdbx_strand_id
1 'polypeptide(L)'
;IASANKAMRKAIEEGMMSVDGRHEIEFNYKTDMLFHEENLPLHENGMTITALDAHGNQVGFETYYSIGGGFIATADELQNGSATAPVEVEFPFSSADEMLAQAEKNGMSLGGMILKNEQAFQDMEAINQRAEQIWRVMTRCMERGFETEGILDGGLNVTRRAPNLLKKLEANEAIENDP
;
A
#
# COMPACT_ATOMS: atom_id res chain seq x y z
N ILE A 1 -10.50 6.48 1.73
CA ILE A 1 -11.70 5.95 1.03
C ILE A 1 -12.82 6.99 0.99
N ALA A 2 -13.29 7.53 2.12
CA ALA A 2 -14.36 8.54 2.12
C ALA A 2 -14.04 9.80 1.29
N SER A 3 -12.80 10.29 1.31
CA SER A 3 -12.36 11.44 0.51
C SER A 3 -12.32 11.15 -0.98
N ALA A 4 -11.75 10.01 -1.39
CA ALA A 4 -11.67 9.60 -2.79
C ALA A 4 -13.07 9.37 -3.39
N ASN A 5 -13.96 8.67 -2.68
CA ASN A 5 -15.33 8.47 -3.13
C ASN A 5 -16.09 9.80 -3.26
N LYS A 6 -15.86 10.74 -2.33
CA LYS A 6 -16.44 12.08 -2.41
C LYS A 6 -15.90 12.86 -3.60
N ALA A 7 -14.59 12.81 -3.84
CA ALA A 7 -13.96 13.47 -4.97
C ALA A 7 -14.46 12.92 -6.31
N MET A 8 -14.57 11.58 -6.43
CA MET A 8 -15.11 10.93 -7.62
C MET A 8 -16.58 11.32 -7.86
N ARG A 9 -17.43 11.29 -6.81
CA ARG A 9 -18.83 11.75 -6.93
C ARG A 9 -18.92 13.19 -7.39
N LYS A 10 -18.16 14.09 -6.75
CA LYS A 10 -18.11 15.50 -7.13
C LYS A 10 -17.71 15.66 -8.61
N ALA A 11 -16.66 14.95 -9.05
CA ALA A 11 -16.20 15.03 -10.42
C ALA A 11 -17.23 14.52 -11.44
N ILE A 12 -17.96 13.46 -11.10
CA ILE A 12 -19.03 12.93 -11.95
C ILE A 12 -20.23 13.91 -12.00
N GLU A 13 -20.61 14.48 -10.86
CA GLU A 13 -21.76 15.38 -10.75
C GLU A 13 -21.50 16.73 -11.42
N GLU A 14 -20.30 17.29 -11.27
CA GLU A 14 -19.92 18.60 -11.81
C GLU A 14 -19.32 18.52 -13.22
N GLY A 15 -18.92 17.32 -13.68
CA GLY A 15 -18.22 17.14 -14.95
C GLY A 15 -16.82 17.77 -14.97
N MET A 16 -16.22 17.97 -13.79
CA MET A 16 -14.94 18.66 -13.61
C MET A 16 -14.05 17.91 -12.62
N MET A 17 -12.75 17.81 -12.90
CA MET A 17 -11.77 17.21 -12.00
C MET A 17 -10.68 18.21 -11.66
N SER A 18 -10.28 18.26 -10.38
CA SER A 18 -9.12 19.05 -9.95
C SER A 18 -7.84 18.22 -10.03
N VAL A 19 -6.90 18.66 -10.87
CA VAL A 19 -5.56 18.10 -11.01
C VAL A 19 -4.60 18.86 -10.10
N ASP A 20 -3.83 18.12 -9.29
CA ASP A 20 -2.90 18.66 -8.27
C ASP A 20 -3.57 19.62 -7.26
N GLY A 21 -4.90 19.61 -7.15
CA GLY A 21 -5.67 20.56 -6.32
C GLY A 21 -5.59 22.02 -6.81
N ARG A 22 -5.06 22.27 -8.01
CA ARG A 22 -4.72 23.61 -8.51
C ARG A 22 -5.39 23.96 -9.82
N HIS A 23 -5.62 22.98 -10.68
CA HIS A 23 -6.17 23.20 -12.01
C HIS A 23 -7.42 22.36 -12.21
N GLU A 24 -8.52 22.99 -12.63
CA GLU A 24 -9.74 22.26 -12.98
C GLU A 24 -9.76 21.96 -14.46
N ILE A 25 -10.06 20.70 -14.79
CA ILE A 25 -10.23 20.21 -16.17
C ILE A 25 -11.63 19.63 -16.33
N GLU A 26 -12.14 19.64 -17.55
CA GLU A 26 -13.35 18.88 -17.89
C GLU A 26 -13.09 17.39 -17.64
N PHE A 27 -14.07 16.69 -17.08
CA PHE A 27 -14.00 15.27 -16.79
C PHE A 27 -15.33 14.59 -17.11
N ASN A 28 -15.26 13.56 -17.94
CA ASN A 28 -16.37 12.69 -18.27
C ASN A 28 -16.02 11.24 -17.93
N TYR A 29 -16.66 10.73 -16.89
CA TYR A 29 -16.46 9.37 -16.38
C TYR A 29 -16.50 8.28 -17.47
N LYS A 30 -17.37 8.41 -18.48
CA LYS A 30 -17.55 7.37 -19.49
C LYS A 30 -16.44 7.34 -20.53
N THR A 31 -15.80 8.47 -20.81
CA THR A 31 -14.75 8.60 -21.85
C THR A 31 -13.35 8.64 -21.24
N ASP A 32 -13.23 9.15 -20.03
CA ASP A 32 -11.93 9.47 -19.43
C ASP A 32 -11.49 8.42 -18.39
N MET A 33 -12.41 7.56 -17.93
CA MET A 33 -12.10 6.41 -17.09
C MET A 33 -12.56 5.11 -17.76
N LEU A 34 -11.69 4.59 -18.63
CA LEU A 34 -11.95 3.39 -19.42
C LEU A 34 -11.49 2.14 -18.67
N PHE A 35 -12.39 1.18 -18.51
CA PHE A 35 -12.09 -0.14 -17.99
C PHE A 35 -11.98 -1.12 -19.15
N HIS A 36 -10.78 -1.68 -19.35
CA HIS A 36 -10.53 -2.70 -20.35
C HIS A 36 -10.64 -4.09 -19.72
N GLU A 37 -11.22 -5.05 -20.45
CA GLU A 37 -11.28 -6.45 -20.02
C GLU A 37 -9.97 -7.20 -20.26
N GLU A 38 -9.09 -6.63 -21.08
CA GLU A 38 -7.78 -7.19 -21.42
C GLU A 38 -6.68 -6.58 -20.54
N ASN A 39 -5.70 -7.41 -20.20
CA ASN A 39 -4.53 -7.00 -19.44
C ASN A 39 -3.52 -6.28 -20.34
N LEU A 40 -2.80 -5.31 -19.77
CA LEU A 40 -1.63 -4.75 -20.42
C LEU A 40 -0.47 -5.77 -20.47
N PRO A 41 0.49 -5.62 -21.39
CA PRO A 41 1.43 -6.70 -21.73
C PRO A 41 2.36 -7.18 -20.62
N LEU A 42 2.72 -6.32 -19.66
CA LEU A 42 3.80 -6.61 -18.70
C LEU A 42 3.30 -7.15 -17.36
N HIS A 43 2.07 -6.82 -16.95
CA HIS A 43 1.49 -7.27 -15.68
C HIS A 43 -0.03 -7.08 -15.70
N GLU A 44 -0.77 -7.94 -14.98
CA GLU A 44 -2.24 -7.92 -14.95
C GLU A 44 -2.82 -6.62 -14.38
N ASN A 45 -2.16 -6.05 -13.37
CA ASN A 45 -2.58 -4.79 -12.75
C ASN A 45 -1.90 -3.59 -13.42
N GLY A 46 -2.27 -3.31 -14.68
CA GLY A 46 -1.75 -2.19 -15.47
C GLY A 46 -2.74 -1.04 -15.65
N MET A 47 -2.25 0.19 -15.71
CA MET A 47 -3.04 1.40 -15.99
C MET A 47 -2.22 2.38 -16.83
N THR A 48 -2.84 2.97 -17.85
CA THR A 48 -2.25 4.06 -18.64
C THR A 48 -2.95 5.37 -18.32
N ILE A 49 -2.18 6.41 -18.04
CA ILE A 49 -2.70 7.78 -17.89
C ILE A 49 -2.25 8.56 -19.13
N THR A 50 -3.21 9.17 -19.82
CA THR A 50 -2.96 10.00 -21.01
C THR A 50 -3.41 11.42 -20.73
N ALA A 51 -2.55 12.39 -21.03
CA ALA A 51 -2.87 13.81 -20.99
C ALA A 51 -3.15 14.33 -22.40
N LEU A 52 -4.22 15.11 -22.56
CA LEU A 52 -4.65 15.71 -23.82
C LEU A 52 -4.62 17.24 -23.71
N ASP A 53 -4.32 17.92 -24.82
CA ASP A 53 -4.49 19.37 -24.92
C ASP A 53 -5.96 19.77 -25.17
N ALA A 54 -6.23 21.07 -25.25
CA ALA A 54 -7.57 21.62 -25.50
C ALA A 54 -8.15 21.26 -26.88
N HIS A 55 -7.35 20.72 -27.80
CA HIS A 55 -7.77 20.24 -29.10
C HIS A 55 -7.93 18.71 -29.15
N GLY A 56 -7.70 18.02 -28.02
CA GLY A 56 -7.75 16.57 -27.92
C GLY A 56 -6.49 15.87 -28.43
N ASN A 57 -5.39 16.59 -28.68
CA ASN A 57 -4.12 15.96 -29.04
C ASN A 57 -3.39 15.48 -27.79
N GLN A 58 -2.75 14.32 -27.89
CA GLN A 58 -1.95 13.78 -26.80
C GLN A 58 -0.70 14.62 -26.55
N VAL A 59 -0.55 15.11 -25.32
CA VAL A 59 0.63 15.84 -24.85
C VAL A 59 1.60 14.96 -24.07
N GLY A 60 1.11 13.85 -23.54
CA GLY A 60 1.92 12.88 -22.81
C GLY A 60 1.10 11.66 -22.42
N PHE A 61 1.80 10.58 -22.11
CA PHE A 61 1.21 9.41 -21.46
C PHE A 61 2.27 8.70 -20.63
N GLU A 62 1.83 7.92 -19.68
CA GLU A 62 2.67 6.96 -18.97
C GLU A 62 1.86 5.73 -18.61
N THR A 63 2.51 4.57 -18.67
CA THR A 63 1.90 3.29 -18.29
C THR A 63 2.54 2.80 -17.01
N TYR A 64 1.71 2.60 -15.99
CA TYR A 64 2.10 2.11 -14.68
C TYR A 64 1.58 0.71 -14.42
N TYR A 65 2.34 -0.08 -13.68
CA TYR A 65 1.97 -1.40 -13.22
C TYR A 65 2.10 -1.49 -11.70
N SER A 66 1.07 -2.04 -11.06
CA SER A 66 1.11 -2.38 -9.63
C SER A 66 1.63 -3.81 -9.46
N ILE A 67 2.88 -3.94 -9.03
CA ILE A 67 3.63 -5.21 -9.00
C ILE A 67 3.55 -5.94 -7.65
N GLY A 68 2.62 -5.54 -6.78
CA GLY A 68 2.40 -6.15 -5.48
C GLY A 68 3.10 -5.42 -4.33
N GLY A 69 2.62 -5.65 -3.09
CA GLY A 69 3.16 -5.03 -1.88
C GLY A 69 2.97 -3.50 -1.77
N GLY A 70 2.24 -2.88 -2.71
CA GLY A 70 2.09 -1.43 -2.79
C GLY A 70 3.12 -0.72 -3.67
N PHE A 71 3.97 -1.47 -4.38
CA PHE A 71 4.95 -0.93 -5.31
C PHE A 71 4.33 -0.69 -6.70
N ILE A 72 4.77 0.39 -7.35
CA ILE A 72 4.43 0.72 -8.73
C ILE A 72 5.72 0.83 -9.55
N ALA A 73 5.65 0.44 -10.82
CA ALA A 73 6.73 0.62 -11.79
C ALA A 73 6.14 1.09 -13.12
N THR A 74 6.89 1.92 -13.85
CA THR A 74 6.56 2.27 -15.23
C THR A 74 6.83 1.10 -16.17
N ALA A 75 6.27 1.14 -17.39
CA ALA A 75 6.57 0.16 -18.42
C ALA A 75 8.08 0.09 -18.73
N ASP A 76 8.74 1.24 -18.77
CA ASP A 76 10.18 1.35 -19.01
C ASP A 76 11.00 0.71 -17.88
N GLU A 77 10.67 1.01 -16.61
CA GLU A 77 11.36 0.43 -15.45
C GLU A 77 11.24 -1.10 -15.38
N LEU A 78 10.12 -1.68 -15.81
CA LEU A 78 9.96 -3.14 -15.87
C LEU A 78 10.75 -3.80 -17.00
N GLN A 79 10.93 -3.10 -18.12
CA GLN A 79 11.64 -3.64 -19.29
C GLN A 79 13.16 -3.42 -19.19
N ASN A 80 13.56 -2.24 -18.75
CA ASN A 80 14.95 -1.76 -18.79
C ASN A 80 15.59 -1.66 -17.39
N GLY A 81 14.82 -1.90 -16.32
CA GLY A 81 15.26 -1.75 -14.93
C GLY A 81 15.15 -0.31 -14.43
N SER A 82 15.12 -0.14 -13.10
CA SER A 82 15.14 1.18 -12.48
C SER A 82 16.57 1.73 -12.41
N ALA A 83 16.73 3.05 -12.56
CA ALA A 83 18.02 3.73 -12.55
C ALA A 83 18.64 3.90 -11.14
N THR A 84 17.99 3.40 -10.09
CA THR A 84 18.49 3.51 -8.71
C THR A 84 19.57 2.48 -8.42
N ALA A 85 20.77 2.96 -8.11
CA ALA A 85 21.86 2.09 -7.67
C ALA A 85 21.51 1.43 -6.33
N PRO A 86 21.82 0.14 -6.14
CA PRO A 86 21.58 -0.55 -4.88
C PRO A 86 22.44 0.07 -3.76
N VAL A 87 21.85 0.23 -2.58
CA VAL A 87 22.57 0.66 -1.37
C VAL A 87 23.36 -0.55 -0.85
N GLU A 88 24.68 -0.38 -0.69
CA GLU A 88 25.52 -1.40 -0.07
C GLU A 88 25.26 -1.45 1.45
N VAL A 89 25.02 -2.64 1.97
CA VAL A 89 24.78 -2.90 3.40
C VAL A 89 25.94 -3.70 3.99
N GLU A 90 26.11 -3.61 5.32
CA GLU A 90 27.23 -4.25 6.03
C GLU A 90 27.16 -5.79 6.00
N PHE A 91 25.94 -6.35 6.10
CA PHE A 91 25.70 -7.80 6.16
C PHE A 91 24.75 -8.25 5.03
N PRO A 92 25.20 -8.27 3.75
CA PRO A 92 24.35 -8.69 2.65
C PRO A 92 24.08 -10.20 2.68
N PHE A 93 22.86 -10.60 2.28
CA PHE A 93 22.47 -12.00 2.12
C PHE A 93 21.41 -12.14 1.02
N SER A 94 21.38 -13.31 0.37
CA SER A 94 20.44 -13.66 -0.71
C SER A 94 19.58 -14.89 -0.38
N SER A 95 19.85 -15.55 0.75
CA SER A 95 19.09 -16.71 1.23
C SER A 95 18.97 -16.71 2.75
N ALA A 96 18.03 -17.50 3.27
CA ALA A 96 17.87 -17.71 4.71
C ALA A 96 19.11 -18.36 5.34
N ASP A 97 19.76 -19.29 4.64
CA ASP A 97 20.97 -19.96 5.11
C ASP A 97 22.15 -18.97 5.21
N GLU A 98 22.31 -18.09 4.22
CA GLU A 98 23.31 -17.01 4.28
C GLU A 98 23.04 -16.03 5.42
N MET A 99 21.77 -15.67 5.64
CA MET A 99 21.37 -14.78 6.73
C MET A 99 21.71 -15.39 8.10
N LEU A 100 21.43 -16.69 8.31
CA LEU A 100 21.74 -17.38 9.56
C LEU A 100 23.26 -17.51 9.76
N ALA A 101 24.00 -17.90 8.73
CA ALA A 101 25.45 -18.03 8.78
C ALA A 101 26.15 -16.68 9.05
N GLN A 102 25.66 -15.59 8.44
CA GLN A 102 26.11 -14.22 8.71
C GLN A 102 25.88 -13.83 10.18
N ALA A 103 24.68 -14.07 10.71
CA ALA A 103 24.35 -13.72 12.09
C ALA A 103 25.19 -14.51 13.10
N GLU A 104 25.35 -15.83 12.88
CA GLU A 104 26.18 -16.70 13.73
C GLU A 104 27.66 -16.29 13.69
N LYS A 105 28.22 -16.09 12.49
CA LYS A 105 29.61 -15.67 12.30
C LYS A 105 29.93 -14.35 13.01
N ASN A 106 28.99 -13.42 13.06
CA ASN A 106 29.16 -12.10 13.67
C ASN A 106 28.67 -12.05 15.13
N GLY A 107 28.16 -13.14 15.69
CA GLY A 107 27.64 -13.19 17.06
C GLY A 107 26.45 -12.25 17.30
N MET A 108 25.61 -12.02 16.29
CA MET A 108 24.46 -11.11 16.35
C MET A 108 23.14 -11.86 16.37
N SER A 109 22.12 -11.27 17.00
CA SER A 109 20.74 -11.69 16.75
C SER A 109 20.32 -11.25 15.34
N LEU A 110 19.35 -11.95 14.73
CA LEU A 110 18.80 -11.56 13.43
C LEU A 110 18.29 -10.12 13.45
N GLY A 111 17.53 -9.73 14.48
CA GLY A 111 17.04 -8.36 14.63
C GLY A 111 18.16 -7.32 14.73
N GLY A 112 19.24 -7.64 15.46
CA GLY A 112 20.40 -6.76 15.57
C GLY A 112 21.15 -6.59 14.24
N MET A 113 21.31 -7.68 13.49
CA MET A 113 21.95 -7.66 12.17
C MET A 113 21.11 -6.88 11.14
N ILE A 114 19.79 -7.11 11.10
CA ILE A 114 18.88 -6.36 10.22
C ILE A 114 18.88 -4.87 10.58
N LEU A 115 18.83 -4.52 11.86
CA LEU A 115 18.90 -3.13 12.31
C LEU A 115 20.21 -2.43 11.88
N LYS A 116 21.32 -3.17 11.79
CA LYS A 116 22.59 -2.65 11.26
C LYS A 116 22.53 -2.39 9.75
N ASN A 117 21.91 -3.28 8.99
CA ASN A 117 21.71 -3.07 7.56
C ASN A 117 20.76 -1.90 7.28
N GLU A 118 19.66 -1.77 8.03
CA GLU A 118 18.70 -0.66 7.90
C GLU A 118 19.38 0.72 8.12
N GLN A 119 20.42 0.77 8.96
CA GLN A 119 21.18 2.00 9.20
C GLN A 119 21.97 2.51 7.99
N ALA A 120 22.16 1.69 6.95
CA ALA A 120 22.73 2.15 5.68
C ALA A 120 21.74 3.00 4.87
N PHE A 121 20.43 2.85 5.13
CA PHE A 121 19.37 3.59 4.45
C PHE A 121 18.96 4.83 5.23
N GLN A 122 18.87 4.73 6.56
CA GLN A 122 18.33 5.77 7.43
C GLN A 122 19.01 5.78 8.80
N ASP A 123 18.96 6.91 9.50
CA ASP A 123 19.43 6.95 10.89
C ASP A 123 18.50 6.18 11.86
N MET A 124 19.05 5.87 13.03
CA MET A 124 18.35 5.11 14.07
C MET A 124 17.07 5.80 14.57
N GLU A 125 17.03 7.14 14.56
CA GLU A 125 15.86 7.89 15.00
C GLU A 125 14.71 7.72 14.01
N ALA A 126 14.98 7.86 12.71
CA ALA A 126 14.01 7.64 11.65
C ALA A 126 13.47 6.20 11.65
N ILE A 127 14.34 5.20 11.88
CA ILE A 127 13.93 3.80 12.00
C ILE A 127 12.95 3.61 13.17
N ASN A 128 13.28 4.13 14.35
CA ASN A 128 12.43 4.03 15.53
C ASN A 128 11.07 4.73 15.33
N GLN A 129 11.09 5.95 14.81
CA GLN A 129 9.86 6.71 14.54
C GLN A 129 8.95 5.97 13.57
N ARG A 130 9.51 5.36 12.52
CA ARG A 130 8.75 4.56 11.54
C ARG A 130 8.17 3.30 12.16
N ALA A 131 8.95 2.56 12.95
CA ALA A 131 8.49 1.36 13.64
C ALA A 131 7.32 1.69 14.59
N GLU A 132 7.45 2.77 15.37
CA GLU A 132 6.37 3.25 16.24
C GLU A 132 5.14 3.69 15.44
N GLN A 133 5.33 4.38 14.32
CA GLN A 133 4.24 4.78 13.45
C GLN A 133 3.48 3.56 12.90
N ILE A 134 4.19 2.54 12.43
CA ILE A 134 3.60 1.29 11.93
C ILE A 134 2.79 0.63 13.04
N TRP A 135 3.38 0.46 14.23
CA TRP A 135 2.71 -0.11 15.39
C TRP A 135 1.43 0.66 15.72
N ARG A 136 1.51 1.98 15.85
CA ARG A 136 0.36 2.85 16.15
C ARG A 136 -0.75 2.71 15.12
N VAL A 137 -0.42 2.60 13.84
CA VAL A 137 -1.42 2.39 12.76
C VAL A 137 -2.04 1.01 12.87
N MET A 138 -1.25 -0.04 13.12
CA MET A 138 -1.75 -1.40 13.33
C MET A 138 -2.72 -1.46 14.52
N THR A 139 -2.34 -0.88 15.66
CA THR A 139 -3.18 -0.80 16.87
C THR A 139 -4.50 -0.10 16.58
N ARG A 140 -4.47 1.08 15.96
CA ARG A 140 -5.69 1.82 15.59
C ARG A 140 -6.57 1.04 14.59
N CYS A 141 -5.96 0.30 13.67
CA CYS A 141 -6.70 -0.56 12.74
C CYS A 141 -7.40 -1.72 13.47
N MET A 142 -6.75 -2.32 14.47
CA MET A 142 -7.35 -3.34 15.34
C MET A 142 -8.50 -2.76 16.16
N GLU A 143 -8.28 -1.65 16.86
CA GLU A 143 -9.30 -0.93 17.64
C GLU A 143 -10.54 -0.64 16.79
N ARG A 144 -10.34 -0.02 15.61
CA ARG A 144 -11.44 0.23 14.66
C ARG A 144 -12.13 -1.07 14.24
N GLY A 145 -11.38 -2.15 14.06
CA GLY A 145 -11.92 -3.47 13.72
C GLY A 145 -12.80 -4.06 14.82
N PHE A 146 -12.49 -3.78 16.08
CA PHE A 146 -13.27 -4.20 17.24
C PHE A 146 -14.54 -3.37 17.43
N GLU A 147 -14.52 -2.08 17.08
CA GLU A 147 -15.66 -1.18 17.23
C GLU A 147 -16.65 -1.22 16.04
N THR A 148 -16.15 -1.52 14.84
CA THR A 148 -16.95 -1.41 13.62
C THR A 148 -17.86 -2.63 13.43
N GLU A 149 -19.13 -2.47 13.75
CA GLU A 149 -20.19 -3.45 13.48
C GLU A 149 -20.73 -3.36 12.04
N GLY A 150 -21.63 -4.30 11.70
CA GLY A 150 -22.33 -4.31 10.41
C GLY A 150 -21.86 -5.40 9.44
N ILE A 151 -22.20 -5.20 8.16
CA ILE A 151 -21.92 -6.12 7.06
C ILE A 151 -20.77 -5.56 6.21
N LEU A 152 -19.90 -6.42 5.71
CA LEU A 152 -18.84 -6.05 4.78
C LEU A 152 -19.44 -5.62 3.43
N ASP A 153 -18.87 -4.54 2.88
CA ASP A 153 -19.17 -4.11 1.52
C ASP A 153 -18.75 -5.20 0.50
N GLY A 154 -19.37 -5.19 -0.68
CA GLY A 154 -19.07 -6.15 -1.77
C GLY A 154 -20.16 -7.19 -2.05
N GLY A 155 -21.36 -7.02 -1.47
CA GLY A 155 -22.57 -7.78 -1.88
C GLY A 155 -22.64 -9.24 -1.40
N LEU A 156 -21.63 -9.72 -0.68
CA LEU A 156 -21.57 -11.09 -0.15
C LEU A 156 -22.30 -11.28 1.20
N ASN A 157 -22.93 -10.22 1.74
CA ASN A 157 -23.67 -10.23 3.01
C ASN A 157 -22.89 -10.82 4.20
N VAL A 158 -21.57 -10.61 4.25
CA VAL A 158 -20.71 -11.15 5.31
C VAL A 158 -20.71 -10.23 6.52
N THR A 159 -21.20 -10.71 7.67
CA THR A 159 -21.20 -9.96 8.93
C THR A 159 -19.79 -9.83 9.52
N ARG A 160 -19.45 -8.63 10.01
CA ARG A 160 -18.22 -8.38 10.78
C ARG A 160 -18.27 -9.15 12.11
N ARG A 161 -17.26 -9.98 12.36
CA ARG A 161 -17.23 -10.91 13.51
C ARG A 161 -16.45 -10.39 14.72
N ALA A 162 -15.44 -9.56 14.49
CA ALA A 162 -14.51 -9.11 15.52
C ALA A 162 -15.20 -8.43 16.73
N PRO A 163 -16.19 -7.53 16.56
CA PRO A 163 -16.86 -6.88 17.69
C PRO A 163 -17.56 -7.88 18.63
N ASN A 164 -18.31 -8.83 18.06
CA ASN A 164 -19.02 -9.85 18.84
C ASN A 164 -18.08 -10.86 19.48
N LEU A 165 -16.93 -11.15 18.85
CA LEU A 165 -15.91 -12.01 19.44
C LEU A 165 -15.27 -11.33 20.65
N LEU A 166 -14.91 -10.05 20.54
CA LEU A 166 -14.32 -9.29 21.65
C LEU A 166 -15.27 -9.28 22.86
N LYS A 167 -16.55 -8.90 22.66
CA LYS A 167 -17.56 -8.90 23.74
C LYS A 167 -17.69 -10.26 24.44
N LYS A 168 -17.54 -11.37 23.70
CA LYS A 168 -17.58 -12.72 24.27
C LYS A 168 -16.34 -13.03 25.11
N LEU A 169 -15.16 -12.64 24.65
CA LEU A 169 -13.91 -12.84 25.38
C LEU A 169 -13.91 -12.02 26.68
N GLU A 170 -14.28 -10.73 26.62
CA GLU A 170 -14.40 -9.86 27.79
C GLU A 170 -15.44 -10.37 28.80
N ALA A 171 -16.59 -10.87 28.32
CA ALA A 171 -17.61 -11.46 29.20
C ALA A 171 -17.14 -12.75 29.89
N ASN A 172 -16.21 -13.49 29.28
CA ASN A 172 -15.66 -14.74 29.81
C ASN A 172 -14.35 -14.53 30.60
N GLU A 173 -13.77 -13.34 30.57
CA GLU A 173 -12.52 -12.99 31.27
C GLU A 173 -12.62 -13.21 32.78
N ALA A 174 -13.81 -13.02 33.37
CA ALA A 174 -14.05 -13.29 34.79
C ALA A 174 -14.17 -14.80 35.14
N ILE A 175 -14.28 -15.68 34.14
CA ILE A 175 -14.54 -17.12 34.31
C ILE A 175 -13.29 -17.96 33.98
N GLU A 176 -12.42 -17.49 33.07
CA GLU A 176 -11.16 -18.15 32.74
C GLU A 176 -9.99 -17.53 33.53
N ASN A 177 -9.86 -17.92 34.80
CA ASN A 177 -8.53 -18.04 35.39
C ASN A 177 -8.00 -19.43 34.99
N ASP A 178 -7.11 -19.50 34.00
CA ASP A 178 -6.27 -20.68 33.77
C ASP A 178 -5.46 -20.93 35.06
N PRO A 179 -5.43 -22.15 35.65
CA PRO A 179 -4.71 -22.44 36.90
C PRO A 179 -3.20 -22.15 36.85
#